data_AF-A0A367LVN7-F1
#
_entry.id   AF-A0A367LVN7-F1
#
_cell.length_a   1.000
_cell.length_b   1.000
_cell.length_c   1.000
_cell.angle_alpha   90.00
_cell.angle_beta   90.00
_cell.angle_gamma   90.00
#
_symmetry.space_group_name_H-M   'P 1'
#
loop_
_entity.id
_entity.type
_entity.pdbx_description
1 polymer ?
#
loop_
_entity_poly.entity_id
_entity_poly.type
_entity_poly.pdbx_seq_one_letter_code
_entity_poly.pdbx_strand_id
1 'polypeptide(L)' 'GQVEHVAEWKVELVVADELIHASVKALKAAHPYETPAYEVWRLTDMVF' A
#
# COMPACT_ATOMS: atom_id res chain seq x y z
N GLY A 1 -4.01 -18.08 19.71
CA GLY A 1 -4.02 -17.71 18.28
C GLY A 1 -3.19 -18.73 17.52
N GLN A 2 -3.63 -19.11 16.33
CA GLN A 2 -2.88 -19.98 15.42
C GLN A 2 -2.32 -19.14 14.27
N VAL A 3 -1.16 -19.53 13.75
CA VAL A 3 -0.55 -18.88 12.58
C VAL A 3 -1.17 -19.48 11.33
N GLU A 4 -1.77 -18.64 10.49
CA GLU A 4 -2.31 -19.02 9.19
C GLU A 4 -1.34 -18.59 8.09
N HIS A 5 -1.28 -19.38 7.00
CA HIS A 5 -0.46 -19.08 5.83
C HIS A 5 -1.36 -19.07 4.61
N VAL A 6 -1.39 -17.93 3.91
CA VAL A 6 -2.21 -17.71 2.70
C VAL A 6 -1.30 -17.12 1.63
N ALA A 7 -1.50 -17.52 0.38
CA ALA A 7 -0.80 -16.93 -0.74
C ALA A 7 -1.41 -15.57 -1.07
N GLU A 8 -0.62 -14.50 -1.01
CA GLU A 8 -1.05 -13.14 -1.28
C GLU A 8 -0.16 -12.46 -2.32
N TRP A 9 -0.70 -11.45 -2.99
CA TRP A 9 0.02 -10.65 -3.98
C TRP A 9 0.54 -9.37 -3.33
N LYS A 10 1.85 -9.14 -3.41
CA LYS A 10 2.44 -7.84 -3.07
C LYS A 10 2.37 -6.91 -4.28
N VAL A 11 1.63 -5.82 -4.15
CA VAL A 11 1.52 -4.78 -5.18
C VAL A 11 2.31 -3.54 -4.74
N GLU A 12 3.18 -3.04 -5.61
CA GLU A 12 3.98 -1.83 -5.37
C GLU A 12 3.59 -0.74 -6.36
N LEU A 13 3.45 0.50 -5.89
CA LEU A 13 2.98 1.63 -6.69
C LEU A 13 3.78 2.88 -6.34
N VAL A 14 4.27 3.58 -7.37
CA VAL A 14 4.83 4.94 -7.23
C VAL A 14 3.72 5.93 -7.53
N VAL A 15 3.48 6.86 -6.61
CA VAL A 15 2.46 7.91 -6.74
C VAL A 15 3.08 9.26 -6.46
N ALA A 16 2.52 10.31 -7.06
CA ALA A 16 2.87 11.69 -6.71
C ALA A 16 2.45 12.00 -5.26
N ASP A 17 3.20 12.86 -4.57
CA ASP A 17 3.02 13.18 -3.15
C ASP A 17 1.59 13.65 -2.83
N GLU A 18 1.00 14.45 -3.71
CA GLU A 18 -0.36 14.98 -3.58
C GLU A 18 -1.44 13.91 -3.72
N LEU A 19 -1.14 12.76 -4.32
CA LEU A 19 -2.10 11.67 -4.57
C LEU A 19 -2.06 10.59 -3.50
N ILE A 20 -1.06 10.56 -2.61
CA ILE A 20 -0.88 9.50 -1.60
C ILE A 20 -2.19 9.21 -0.84
N HIS A 21 -2.85 10.24 -0.33
CA HIS A 21 -4.09 10.07 0.45
C HIS A 21 -5.25 9.53 -0.39
N ALA A 22 -5.38 10.01 -1.63
CA ALA A 22 -6.42 9.56 -2.55
C ALA A 22 -6.19 8.08 -2.93
N SER A 23 -4.95 7.69 -3.21
CA SER A 23 -4.55 6.33 -3.52
C SER A 23 -4.81 5.37 -2.36
N VAL A 24 -4.45 5.76 -1.12
CA VAL A 24 -4.72 4.94 0.08
C VAL A 24 -6.23 4.80 0.31
N LYS A 25 -7.02 5.86 0.09
CA LYS A 25 -8.49 5.79 0.22
C LYS A 25 -9.10 4.86 -0.83
N ALA A 26 -8.62 4.95 -2.08
CA ALA A 26 -9.07 4.07 -3.16
C ALA A 26 -8.71 2.61 -2.88
N LEU A 27 -7.50 2.34 -2.38
CA LEU A 27 -7.08 1.01 -1.94
C LEU A 27 -8.05 0.47 -0.88
N LYS A 28 -8.31 1.22 0.19
CA LYS A 28 -9.24 0.80 1.26
C LYS A 28 -10.65 0.54 0.76
N ALA A 29 -11.13 1.29 -0.22
CA ALA A 29 -12.47 1.11 -0.78
C ALA A 29 -12.57 -0.10 -1.73
N ALA A 30 -11.50 -0.43 -2.45
CA ALA A 30 -11.48 -1.53 -3.42
C ALA A 30 -11.00 -2.86 -2.81
N HIS A 31 -10.28 -2.83 -1.69
CA HIS A 31 -9.67 -4.03 -1.13
C HIS A 31 -10.73 -4.94 -0.48
N PRO A 32 -10.71 -6.26 -0.76
CA PRO A 32 -11.71 -7.18 -0.20
C PRO A 32 -11.63 -7.36 1.33
N TYR A 33 -10.45 -7.16 1.91
CA TYR A 33 -10.24 -7.30 3.35
C TYR A 33 -10.61 -6.05 4.12
N GLU A 34 -11.17 -6.24 5.31
CA GLU A 34 -11.56 -5.17 6.24
C GLU A 34 -10.37 -4.28 6.65
N THR A 35 -9.19 -4.89 6.87
CA THR A 35 -7.95 -4.17 7.14
C THR A 35 -6.89 -4.55 6.11
N PRO A 36 -6.76 -3.79 5.01
CA PRO A 36 -5.72 -4.05 4.01
C PRO A 36 -4.33 -3.80 4.59
N ALA A 37 -3.38 -4.68 4.27
CA ALA A 37 -1.97 -4.45 4.53
C ALA A 37 -1.39 -3.48 3.48
N TYR A 38 -0.87 -2.34 3.93
CA TYR A 38 -0.19 -1.37 3.05
C TYR A 38 0.85 -0.57 3.83
N GLU A 39 1.85 -0.06 3.11
CA GLU A 39 2.87 0.83 3.63
C GLU A 39 3.11 1.98 2.64
N VAL A 40 3.51 3.14 3.15
CA VAL A 40 3.83 4.32 2.33
C VAL A 40 5.26 4.73 2.62
N TRP A 41 6.07 4.78 1.58
CA TRP A 41 7.49 5.15 1.64
C TRP A 41 7.68 6.41 0.80
N ARG A 42 8.22 7.48 1.40
CA ARG A 42 8.61 8.67 0.63
C ARG A 42 9.94 8.40 -0.06
N LEU A 43 9.94 8.48 -1.39
CA LEU A 43 11.15 8.37 -2.20
C LEU A 43 11.76 9.76 -2.36
N THR A 44 13.02 9.90 -1.95
CA THR A 44 13.81 11.10 -2.20
C THR A 44 14.77 10.80 -3.34
N ASP A 45 14.83 11.69 -4.33
CA ASP A 45 15.87 11.65 -5.35
C ASP A 45 17.16 12.18 -4.72
N MET A 46 18.10 11.29 -4.39
CA MET A 46 19.42 11.65 -3.90
C MET A 46 20.36 11.75 -5.11
N VAL A 47 20.66 12.97 -5.52
CA VAL A 47 21.66 13.25 -6.55
C VAL A 47 23.02 13.40 -5.87
N PHE A 48 24.00 12.58 -6.26
CA PHE A 48 25.39 12.65 -5.79
C PHE A 48 26.25 13.56 -6.67
#